data_AF-A0A078AN97-F1
#
_entry.id   AF-A0A078AN97-F1
#
_cell.length_a   1.000
_cell.length_b   1.000
_cell.length_c   1.000
_cell.angle_alpha   90.00
_cell.angle_beta   90.00
_cell.angle_gamma   90.00
#
_symmetry.space_group_name_H-M   'P 1'
#
loop_
_entity.id
_entity.type
_entity.pdbx_description
1 polymer ?
#
loop_
_entity_poly.entity_id
_entity_poly.type
_entity_poly.pdbx_seq_one_letter_code
_entity_poly.pdbx_strand_id
1 'polypeptide(L)'
;MYEEVLLKQNRSLEEIKVPFATCDISQFIFPDEKDIANFDVYPDSAIQGVFEAKCTDKYSYLNRNLAPGQVCENDWQCVSSNCNEFRCQGHEEGLLCQSDKQCEKGLFCDSSTNTCAKLKADNEICYKDEMCLIGSICANSIILIQQSQNGVSTLIPSVNLNQKKCQKMFSLKVGEYAQTKELCQTGIIKNLVCRNITSVTYDGKIIEEPFKCIANSSTHIVTLPKEVIFLLGYHALLKKERDNSGRVYKVILIYKLR
;
A
#
# COMPACT_ATOMS: atom_id res chain seq x y z
N MET A 1 2.84 -9.34 -33.24
CA MET A 1 4.09 -9.83 -32.59
C MET A 1 3.98 -11.25 -32.04
N TYR A 2 2.89 -11.66 -31.38
CA TYR A 2 2.75 -13.04 -30.87
C TYR A 2 2.54 -14.09 -31.98
N GLU A 3 1.85 -13.72 -33.07
CA GLU A 3 1.59 -14.61 -34.21
C GLU A 3 2.86 -14.99 -35.01
N GLU A 4 3.84 -14.08 -35.11
CA GLU A 4 5.09 -14.35 -35.82
C GLU A 4 6.02 -15.33 -35.08
N VAL A 5 5.88 -15.43 -33.74
CA VAL A 5 6.62 -16.40 -32.91
C VAL A 5 6.02 -17.80 -33.04
N LEU A 6 4.69 -17.90 -33.17
CA LEU A 6 3.97 -19.17 -33.32
C LEU A 6 4.21 -19.82 -34.69
N LEU A 7 4.31 -19.02 -35.76
CA LEU A 7 4.63 -19.51 -37.10
C LEU A 7 6.05 -20.10 -37.23
N LYS A 8 7.02 -19.64 -36.42
CA LYS A 8 8.39 -20.18 -36.44
C LYS A 8 8.55 -21.53 -35.75
N GLN A 9 7.58 -21.98 -34.96
CA GLN A 9 7.69 -23.21 -34.15
C GLN A 9 6.92 -24.42 -34.71
N ASN A 10 6.29 -24.29 -35.88
CA ASN A 10 5.64 -25.40 -36.61
C ASN A 10 4.67 -26.23 -35.75
N ARG A 11 3.97 -25.60 -34.81
CA ARG A 11 2.94 -26.25 -33.98
C ARG A 11 1.56 -26.02 -34.60
N SER A 12 0.80 -27.09 -34.80
CA SER A 12 -0.57 -27.03 -35.28
C SER A 12 -1.49 -26.40 -34.21
N LEU A 13 -2.49 -25.62 -34.65
CA LEU A 13 -3.42 -24.91 -33.76
C LEU A 13 -4.26 -25.83 -32.85
N GLU A 14 -4.31 -27.14 -33.12
CA GLU A 14 -5.25 -28.06 -32.44
C GLU A 14 -4.76 -28.59 -31.08
N GLU A 15 -3.54 -28.28 -30.65
CA GLU A 15 -3.01 -28.72 -29.35
C GLU A 15 -2.49 -27.58 -28.46
N ILE A 16 -3.27 -26.50 -28.35
CA ILE A 16 -3.18 -25.62 -27.18
C ILE A 16 -4.51 -25.69 -26.43
N LYS A 17 -4.67 -26.73 -25.60
CA LYS A 17 -5.63 -26.67 -24.48
C LYS A 17 -5.10 -25.63 -23.50
N VAL A 18 -5.48 -24.36 -23.66
CA VAL A 18 -5.24 -23.32 -22.65
C VAL A 18 -6.27 -23.54 -21.54
N PRO A 19 -5.92 -24.10 -20.37
CA PRO A 19 -6.92 -24.53 -19.39
C PRO A 19 -7.53 -23.37 -18.58
N PHE A 20 -7.16 -22.11 -18.83
CA PHE A 20 -7.31 -21.03 -17.85
C PHE A 20 -7.78 -19.67 -18.40
N ALA A 21 -8.40 -19.63 -19.58
CA ALA A 21 -9.14 -18.42 -19.99
C ALA A 21 -10.58 -18.48 -19.43
N THR A 22 -10.86 -17.73 -18.36
CA THR A 22 -12.24 -17.42 -17.98
C THR A 22 -12.72 -16.23 -18.79
N CYS A 23 -13.60 -16.47 -19.77
CA CYS A 23 -14.31 -15.41 -20.46
C CYS A 23 -15.39 -14.85 -19.51
N ASP A 24 -15.27 -13.59 -19.11
CA ASP A 24 -16.34 -12.92 -18.38
C ASP A 24 -17.46 -12.51 -19.35
N ILE A 25 -18.43 -13.40 -19.51
CA ILE A 25 -19.63 -13.20 -20.31
C ILE A 25 -20.56 -12.13 -19.73
N SER A 26 -20.34 -11.62 -18.51
CA SER A 26 -21.19 -10.58 -17.93
C SER A 26 -21.01 -9.20 -18.56
N GLN A 27 -19.94 -9.00 -19.35
CA GLN A 27 -19.75 -7.80 -20.17
C GLN A 27 -20.27 -7.95 -21.60
N PHE A 28 -21.01 -9.02 -21.91
CA PHE A 28 -21.83 -9.04 -23.11
C PHE A 28 -22.89 -7.94 -22.98
N ILE A 29 -22.77 -6.91 -23.81
CA ILE A 29 -23.92 -6.07 -24.12
C ILE A 29 -24.79 -6.92 -25.04
N PHE A 30 -25.75 -7.62 -24.45
CA PHE A 30 -26.83 -8.18 -25.24
C PHE A 30 -27.55 -6.99 -25.92
N PRO A 31 -27.79 -7.03 -27.24
CA PRO A 31 -28.67 -6.05 -27.86
C PRO A 31 -29.99 -6.06 -27.10
N ASP A 32 -30.54 -4.88 -26.84
CA ASP A 32 -31.78 -4.71 -26.09
C ASP A 32 -32.87 -5.55 -26.79
N GLU A 33 -33.78 -6.21 -26.06
CA GLU A 33 -34.80 -7.12 -26.64
C GLU A 33 -35.64 -6.43 -27.73
N LYS A 34 -35.71 -5.09 -27.69
CA LYS A 34 -36.37 -4.24 -28.68
C LYS A 34 -35.65 -4.18 -30.04
N ASP A 35 -34.33 -4.40 -30.06
CA ASP A 35 -33.53 -4.45 -31.28
C ASP A 35 -33.64 -5.82 -31.96
N ILE A 36 -34.05 -6.86 -31.22
CA ILE A 36 -34.24 -8.23 -31.73
C ILE A 36 -35.62 -8.38 -32.41
N ALA A 37 -36.64 -7.63 -31.96
CA ALA A 37 -38.00 -7.74 -32.49
C ALA A 37 -38.21 -7.13 -33.90
N ASN A 38 -37.21 -6.44 -34.46
CA ASN A 38 -37.27 -5.88 -35.82
C ASN A 38 -36.45 -6.69 -36.85
N PHE A 39 -35.99 -7.90 -36.50
CA PHE A 39 -35.09 -8.68 -37.37
C PHE A 39 -35.79 -9.58 -38.42
N ASP A 40 -37.10 -9.46 -38.61
CA ASP A 40 -37.86 -10.32 -39.54
C ASP A 40 -37.96 -9.79 -40.99
N VAL A 41 -37.21 -8.75 -41.37
CA VAL A 41 -37.25 -8.27 -42.76
C VAL A 41 -35.87 -7.83 -43.26
N TYR A 42 -34.97 -8.76 -43.58
CA TYR A 42 -33.97 -8.56 -44.64
C TYR A 42 -33.57 -9.89 -45.30
N PRO A 43 -33.64 -10.00 -46.64
CA PRO A 43 -33.18 -11.19 -47.36
C PRO A 43 -31.65 -11.20 -47.52
N ASP A 44 -31.03 -12.27 -47.03
CA ASP A 44 -29.83 -12.96 -47.56
C ASP A 44 -28.57 -12.17 -47.95
N SER A 45 -28.35 -10.95 -47.47
CA SER A 45 -27.07 -10.27 -47.73
C SER A 45 -26.52 -9.48 -46.54
N ALA A 46 -25.60 -10.15 -45.84
CA ALA A 46 -24.40 -9.59 -45.22
C ALA A 46 -24.61 -8.54 -44.10
N ILE A 47 -25.02 -9.00 -42.92
CA ILE A 47 -24.44 -8.48 -41.68
C ILE A 47 -23.86 -9.67 -40.93
N GLN A 48 -22.66 -10.08 -41.35
CA GLN A 48 -21.82 -10.97 -40.57
C GLN A 48 -21.27 -10.13 -39.41
N GLY A 49 -22.08 -9.96 -38.37
CA GLY A 49 -21.64 -9.36 -37.12
C GLY A 49 -20.55 -10.24 -36.55
N VAL A 50 -19.29 -9.86 -36.76
CA VAL A 50 -18.16 -10.54 -36.16
C VAL A 50 -18.18 -10.20 -34.68
N PHE A 51 -18.67 -11.12 -33.87
CA PHE A 51 -18.57 -11.05 -32.42
C PHE A 51 -17.12 -11.33 -32.04
N GLU A 52 -16.32 -10.28 -31.85
CA GLU A 52 -14.98 -10.41 -31.28
C GLU A 52 -15.08 -10.64 -29.77
N ALA A 53 -14.99 -11.91 -29.35
CA ALA A 53 -14.70 -12.23 -27.97
C ALA A 53 -13.22 -11.89 -27.70
N LYS A 54 -12.96 -10.76 -27.02
CA LYS A 54 -11.63 -10.50 -26.45
C LYS A 54 -11.43 -11.41 -25.25
N CYS A 55 -10.87 -12.58 -25.50
CA CYS A 55 -10.30 -13.42 -24.47
C CYS A 55 -9.04 -12.71 -23.94
N THR A 56 -9.20 -11.92 -22.89
CA THR A 56 -8.05 -11.54 -22.07
C THR A 56 -7.65 -12.77 -21.28
N ASP A 57 -6.39 -13.18 -21.43
CA ASP A 57 -5.79 -14.10 -20.47
C ASP A 57 -6.10 -13.55 -19.06
N LYS A 58 -6.54 -14.40 -18.12
CA LYS A 58 -6.65 -14.03 -16.69
C LYS A 58 -5.40 -13.29 -16.20
N TYR A 59 -4.28 -13.56 -16.87
CA TYR A 59 -2.98 -13.01 -16.59
C TYR A 59 -2.54 -11.83 -17.49
N SER A 60 -3.31 -11.42 -18.52
CA SER A 60 -2.96 -10.23 -19.33
C SER A 60 -3.04 -8.90 -18.56
N TYR A 61 -3.66 -8.92 -17.38
CA TYR A 61 -3.66 -7.79 -16.43
C TYR A 61 -2.63 -7.94 -15.30
N LEU A 62 -1.88 -9.04 -15.25
CA LEU A 62 -0.82 -9.23 -14.27
C LEU A 62 0.43 -8.47 -14.71
N ASN A 63 0.42 -7.16 -14.47
CA ASN A 63 1.64 -6.38 -14.48
C ASN A 63 2.68 -7.02 -13.53
N ARG A 64 3.96 -6.97 -13.91
CA ARG A 64 5.15 -7.31 -13.09
C ARG A 64 5.19 -6.49 -11.80
N ASN A 65 4.29 -6.78 -10.87
CA ASN A 65 3.99 -5.94 -9.72
C ASN A 65 4.03 -6.72 -8.41
N LEU A 66 4.23 -8.04 -8.44
CA LEU A 66 4.39 -8.81 -7.22
C LEU A 66 5.78 -8.57 -6.62
N ALA A 67 5.79 -8.02 -5.41
CA ALA A 67 6.97 -7.79 -4.60
C ALA A 67 7.48 -9.08 -3.95
N PRO A 68 8.75 -9.12 -3.50
CA PRO A 68 9.33 -10.25 -2.80
C PRO A 68 8.49 -10.74 -1.61
N GLY A 69 8.35 -12.05 -1.49
CA GLY A 69 7.53 -12.76 -0.51
C GLY A 69 6.05 -12.97 -0.90
N GLN A 70 5.54 -12.25 -1.92
CA GLN A 70 4.18 -12.46 -2.42
C GLN A 70 4.06 -13.78 -3.19
N VAL A 71 2.87 -14.37 -3.15
CA VAL A 71 2.59 -15.65 -3.83
C VAL A 71 2.56 -15.43 -5.34
N CYS A 72 3.25 -16.30 -6.08
CA CYS A 72 3.32 -16.28 -7.54
C CYS A 72 3.20 -17.70 -8.09
N GLU A 73 2.83 -17.77 -9.36
CA GLU A 73 2.76 -18.98 -10.19
C GLU A 73 3.87 -19.00 -11.24
N ASN A 74 4.34 -17.83 -11.69
CA ASN A 74 5.37 -17.68 -12.71
C ASN A 74 6.30 -16.50 -12.44
N ASP A 75 7.54 -16.61 -12.90
CA ASP A 75 8.59 -15.59 -12.76
C ASP A 75 8.16 -14.19 -13.19
N TRP A 76 7.47 -14.11 -14.32
CA TRP A 76 7.08 -12.84 -14.93
C TRP A 76 6.03 -12.08 -14.13
N GLN A 77 5.39 -12.69 -13.12
CA GLN A 77 4.48 -11.96 -12.23
C GLN A 77 5.27 -11.14 -11.19
N CYS A 78 6.50 -11.57 -10.90
CA CYS A 78 7.39 -10.97 -9.92
C CYS A 78 8.16 -9.78 -10.49
N VAL A 79 8.30 -8.72 -9.69
CA VAL A 79 9.10 -7.54 -10.05
C VAL A 79 10.58 -7.91 -10.28
N SER A 80 11.09 -8.87 -9.53
CA SER A 80 12.43 -9.45 -9.66
C SER A 80 12.58 -10.41 -10.85
N SER A 81 11.48 -10.79 -11.50
CA SER A 81 11.42 -11.87 -12.50
C SER A 81 11.89 -13.23 -11.99
N ASN A 82 11.68 -13.52 -10.70
CA ASN A 82 12.05 -14.80 -10.07
C ASN A 82 10.93 -15.26 -9.12
N CYS A 83 10.22 -16.31 -9.51
CA CYS A 83 9.19 -17.01 -8.75
C CYS A 83 9.70 -18.38 -8.35
N ASN A 84 10.08 -18.53 -7.09
CA ASN A 84 10.64 -19.77 -6.57
C ASN A 84 9.81 -20.23 -5.36
N GLU A 85 9.54 -21.53 -5.27
CA GLU A 85 8.67 -22.10 -4.23
C GLU A 85 7.31 -21.39 -4.11
N PHE A 86 6.70 -21.02 -5.25
CA PHE A 86 5.44 -20.26 -5.33
C PHE A 86 5.48 -18.88 -4.67
N ARG A 87 6.67 -18.29 -4.52
CA ARG A 87 6.85 -16.93 -3.98
C ARG A 87 7.85 -16.13 -4.79
N CYS A 88 7.59 -14.84 -4.92
CA CYS A 88 8.55 -13.94 -5.54
C CYS A 88 9.79 -13.83 -4.66
N GLN A 89 10.95 -14.17 -5.21
CA GLN A 89 12.24 -13.97 -4.54
C GLN A 89 12.84 -12.67 -5.04
N GLY A 90 13.31 -11.83 -4.13
CA GLY A 90 14.04 -10.62 -4.49
C GLY A 90 15.49 -10.93 -4.84
N HIS A 91 16.18 -9.92 -5.35
CA HIS A 91 17.62 -9.95 -5.61
C HIS A 91 18.38 -9.83 -4.29
N GLU A 92 19.39 -10.68 -4.13
CA GLU A 92 20.30 -10.69 -2.98
C GLU A 92 21.20 -9.45 -2.92
N GLU A 93 21.86 -9.25 -1.78
CA GLU A 93 22.81 -8.16 -1.58
C GLU A 93 23.93 -8.17 -2.64
N GLY A 94 24.21 -7.00 -3.22
CA GLY A 94 25.21 -6.82 -4.26
C GLY A 94 24.73 -7.07 -5.70
N LEU A 95 23.55 -7.67 -5.91
CA LEU A 95 22.98 -7.85 -7.24
C LEU A 95 22.37 -6.56 -7.79
N LEU A 96 22.36 -6.42 -9.12
CA LEU A 96 21.85 -5.24 -9.80
C LEU A 96 20.34 -5.09 -9.63
N CYS A 97 19.90 -3.86 -9.42
CA CYS A 97 18.49 -3.50 -9.29
C CYS A 97 18.20 -2.15 -9.96
N GLN A 98 16.94 -1.94 -10.27
CA GLN A 98 16.36 -0.71 -10.82
C GLN A 98 15.35 -0.08 -9.86
N SER A 99 14.82 -0.85 -8.91
CA SER A 99 13.89 -0.36 -7.89
C SER A 99 13.99 -1.18 -6.62
N ASP A 100 13.62 -0.58 -5.48
CA ASP A 100 13.65 -1.24 -4.17
C ASP A 100 12.81 -2.52 -4.14
N LYS A 101 11.74 -2.58 -4.95
CA LYS A 101 10.85 -3.73 -5.08
C LYS A 101 11.49 -4.96 -5.74
N GLN A 102 12.67 -4.81 -6.33
CA GLN A 102 13.41 -5.94 -6.89
C GLN A 102 14.27 -6.64 -5.84
N CYS A 103 14.66 -5.95 -4.77
CA CYS A 103 15.57 -6.47 -3.76
C CYS A 103 14.84 -7.35 -2.73
N GLU A 104 15.55 -8.35 -2.19
CA GLU A 104 15.02 -9.23 -1.16
C GLU A 104 14.55 -8.46 0.08
N LYS A 105 13.61 -9.02 0.84
CA LYS A 105 13.06 -8.35 2.01
C LYS A 105 14.17 -8.01 3.01
N GLY A 106 14.23 -6.75 3.42
CA GLY A 106 15.30 -6.26 4.31
C GLY A 106 16.49 -5.63 3.56
N LEU A 107 16.38 -5.48 2.25
CA LEU A 107 17.30 -4.73 1.40
C LEU A 107 16.56 -3.58 0.69
N PHE A 108 17.33 -2.63 0.16
CA PHE A 108 16.86 -1.56 -0.72
C PHE A 108 17.76 -1.45 -1.94
N CYS A 109 17.31 -0.77 -3.00
CA CYS A 109 18.12 -0.53 -4.18
C CYS A 109 18.91 0.77 -4.03
N ASP A 110 20.24 0.65 -3.89
CA ASP A 110 21.13 1.79 -3.80
C ASP A 110 21.33 2.41 -5.19
N SER A 111 20.82 3.62 -5.38
CA SER A 111 20.90 4.34 -6.65
C SER A 111 22.31 4.75 -7.05
N SER A 112 23.28 4.76 -6.13
CA SER A 112 24.67 5.10 -6.43
C SER A 112 25.42 3.95 -7.11
N THR A 113 25.11 2.71 -6.72
CA THR A 113 25.72 1.48 -7.26
C THR A 113 24.78 0.71 -8.20
N ASN A 114 23.49 1.04 -8.20
CA ASN A 114 22.40 0.27 -8.79
C ASN A 114 22.39 -1.18 -8.30
N THR A 115 22.70 -1.41 -7.02
CA THR A 115 22.70 -2.74 -6.42
C THR A 115 21.86 -2.81 -5.15
N CYS A 116 21.37 -4.00 -4.83
CA CYS A 116 20.66 -4.24 -3.58
C CYS A 116 21.63 -4.15 -2.40
N ALA A 117 21.28 -3.33 -1.40
CA ALA A 117 22.08 -3.06 -0.20
C ALA A 117 21.23 -3.23 1.06
N LYS A 118 21.88 -3.48 2.20
CA LYS A 118 21.19 -3.62 3.48
C LYS A 118 20.49 -2.34 3.91
N LEU A 119 19.29 -2.48 4.47
CA LEU A 119 18.62 -1.37 5.14
C LEU A 119 19.50 -0.77 6.24
N LYS A 120 19.44 0.54 6.34
CA LYS A 120 20.19 1.36 7.27
C LYS A 120 19.55 1.38 8.66
N ALA A 121 20.38 1.23 9.67
CA ALA A 121 20.02 1.30 11.07
C ALA A 121 19.66 2.73 11.50
N ASP A 122 19.06 2.84 12.69
CA ASP A 122 18.72 4.14 13.27
C ASP A 122 19.99 5.01 13.41
N ASN A 123 19.83 6.32 13.14
CA ASN A 123 20.85 7.35 13.09
C ASN A 123 21.83 7.32 11.90
N GLU A 124 21.74 6.33 11.01
CA GLU A 124 22.51 6.33 9.75
C GLU A 124 21.93 7.30 8.72
N ILE A 125 22.78 7.84 7.85
CA ILE A 125 22.39 8.83 6.84
C ILE A 125 21.52 8.16 5.77
N CYS A 126 20.38 8.77 5.46
CA CYS A 126 19.43 8.27 4.48
C CYS A 126 18.98 9.38 3.52
N TYR A 127 18.31 9.01 2.44
CA TYR A 127 17.75 9.96 1.46
C TYR A 127 16.26 9.73 1.19
N LYS A 128 15.78 8.50 1.38
CA LYS A 128 14.38 8.05 1.25
C LYS A 128 14.05 7.03 2.34
N ASP A 129 12.77 6.88 2.65
CA ASP A 129 12.29 6.03 3.77
C ASP A 129 12.64 4.55 3.56
N GLU A 130 12.63 4.09 2.31
CA GLU A 130 12.94 2.71 1.93
C GLU A 130 14.38 2.32 2.23
N MET A 131 15.27 3.28 2.50
CA MET A 131 16.65 2.98 2.92
C MET A 131 16.73 2.54 4.39
N CYS A 132 15.71 2.80 5.19
CA CYS A 132 15.73 2.58 6.63
C CYS A 132 15.14 1.23 7.02
N LEU A 133 15.55 0.69 8.17
CA LEU A 133 14.95 -0.52 8.74
C LEU A 133 13.42 -0.41 8.83
N ILE A 134 12.75 -1.56 8.71
CA ILE A 134 11.29 -1.65 8.86
C ILE A 134 10.88 -1.05 10.21
N GLY A 135 9.95 -0.09 10.17
CA GLY A 135 9.51 0.64 11.36
C GLY A 135 10.33 1.91 11.65
N SER A 136 11.22 2.31 10.76
CA SER A 136 11.92 3.59 10.75
C SER A 136 11.60 4.38 9.48
N ILE A 137 11.79 5.70 9.54
CA ILE A 137 11.62 6.63 8.41
C ILE A 137 12.87 7.50 8.24
N CYS A 138 13.01 8.10 7.06
CA CYS A 138 14.10 9.00 6.75
C CYS A 138 13.71 10.46 7.02
N ALA A 139 13.98 10.91 8.24
CA ALA A 139 13.64 12.26 8.71
C ALA A 139 14.86 13.16 8.81
N ASN A 140 14.71 14.48 8.62
CA ASN A 140 15.82 15.39 8.87
C ASN A 140 16.11 15.47 10.38
N SER A 141 17.37 15.69 10.72
CA SER A 141 17.77 15.87 12.11
C SER A 141 17.32 17.24 12.61
N ILE A 142 16.79 17.31 13.83
CA ILE A 142 16.52 18.57 14.52
C ILE A 142 17.75 18.92 15.36
N ILE A 143 18.23 20.14 15.20
CA ILE A 143 19.33 20.72 15.98
C ILE A 143 18.78 21.87 16.82
N LEU A 144 19.34 22.08 18.01
CA LEU A 144 19.02 23.25 18.82
C LEU A 144 20.06 24.33 18.53
N ILE A 145 19.61 25.47 18.00
CA ILE A 145 20.47 26.64 17.81
C ILE A 145 20.26 27.60 18.99
N GLN A 146 21.35 28.11 19.54
CA GLN A 146 21.30 29.12 20.58
C GLN A 146 21.11 30.49 19.92
N GLN A 147 20.00 31.16 20.23
CA GLN A 147 19.77 32.55 19.85
C GLN A 147 19.84 33.43 21.10
N SER A 148 20.65 34.49 21.03
CA SER A 148 20.75 35.51 22.07
C SER A 148 20.03 36.77 21.60
N GLN A 149 18.97 37.16 22.33
CA GLN A 149 18.31 38.44 22.15
C GLN A 149 18.26 39.14 23.52
N ASN A 150 18.79 40.37 23.59
CA ASN A 150 18.84 41.17 24.82
C ASN A 150 19.52 40.47 26.02
N GLY A 151 20.54 39.65 25.75
CA GLY A 151 21.26 38.91 26.80
C GLY A 151 20.55 37.66 27.32
N VAL A 152 19.35 37.34 26.83
CA VAL A 152 18.66 36.08 27.13
C VAL A 152 19.00 35.06 26.05
N SER A 153 19.67 33.98 26.44
CA SER A 153 19.93 32.83 25.55
C SER A 153 18.72 31.90 25.52
N THR A 154 18.18 31.67 24.34
CA THR A 154 17.10 30.69 24.11
C THR A 154 17.58 29.62 23.12
N LEU A 155 17.17 28.38 23.35
CA LEU A 155 17.41 27.27 22.42
C LEU A 155 16.20 27.15 21.49
N ILE A 156 16.42 27.34 20.20
CA ILE A 156 15.38 27.25 19.18
C ILE A 156 15.62 25.98 18.36
N PRO A 157 14.61 25.11 18.18
CA PRO A 157 14.72 23.98 17.27
C PRO A 157 14.85 24.50 15.84
N SER A 158 15.87 24.03 15.15
CA SER A 158 16.11 24.26 13.73
C SER A 158 16.27 22.93 13.02
N VAL A 159 15.82 22.87 11.76
CA VAL A 159 15.88 21.66 10.95
C VAL A 159 17.17 21.67 10.13
N ASN A 160 17.99 20.63 10.27
CA ASN A 160 19.14 20.43 9.40
C ASN A 160 18.71 19.76 8.09
N LEU A 161 18.38 20.56 7.08
CA LEU A 161 17.91 20.10 5.77
C LEU A 161 18.95 19.27 4.99
N ASN A 162 20.22 19.31 5.37
CA ASN A 162 21.29 18.63 4.66
C ASN A 162 21.63 17.26 5.25
N GLN A 163 21.02 16.88 6.38
CA GLN A 163 21.32 15.63 7.08
C GLN A 163 20.04 14.92 7.53
N LYS A 164 19.54 14.07 6.65
CA LYS A 164 18.52 13.07 7.00
C LYS A 164 19.15 11.84 7.59
N LYS A 165 18.48 11.29 8.60
CA LYS A 165 18.87 10.07 9.28
C LYS A 165 17.67 9.15 9.44
N CYS A 166 17.92 7.85 9.43
CA CYS A 166 16.91 6.88 9.79
C CYS A 166 16.51 7.08 11.24
N GLN A 167 15.22 7.23 11.50
CA GLN A 167 14.67 7.40 12.83
C GLN A 167 13.50 6.45 13.02
N LYS A 168 13.51 5.74 14.14
CA LYS A 168 12.44 4.83 14.50
C LYS A 168 11.10 5.57 14.64
N MET A 169 10.07 5.05 14.00
CA MET A 169 8.72 5.55 14.13
C MET A 169 8.23 5.40 15.57
N PHE A 170 7.38 6.33 16.02
CA PHE A 170 6.76 6.33 17.34
C PHE A 170 7.78 6.22 18.50
N SER A 171 8.98 6.76 18.30
CA SER A 171 10.05 6.71 19.31
C SER A 171 10.07 7.93 20.22
N LEU A 172 9.53 9.06 19.76
CA LEU A 172 9.60 10.34 20.46
C LEU A 172 8.42 10.53 21.43
N LYS A 173 8.74 10.95 22.64
CA LYS A 173 7.79 11.22 23.72
C LYS A 173 7.15 12.60 23.56
N VAL A 174 6.04 12.82 24.27
CA VAL A 174 5.42 14.15 24.38
C VAL A 174 6.45 15.16 24.92
N GLY A 175 6.56 16.31 24.25
CA GLY A 175 7.52 17.37 24.57
C GLY A 175 8.81 17.32 23.75
N GLU A 176 9.13 16.19 23.11
CA GLU A 176 10.30 16.09 22.23
C GLU A 176 10.04 16.70 20.85
N TYR A 177 11.12 17.04 20.14
CA TYR A 177 11.03 17.66 18.84
C TYR A 177 10.94 16.64 17.72
N ALA A 178 10.00 16.81 16.81
CA ALA A 178 9.76 15.94 15.67
C ALA A 178 9.40 16.76 14.43
N GLN A 179 9.82 16.28 13.25
CA GLN A 179 9.47 16.91 11.97
C GLN A 179 8.20 16.32 11.37
N THR A 180 7.96 15.04 11.62
CA THR A 180 6.87 14.28 11.04
C THR A 180 6.18 13.52 12.15
N LYS A 181 4.84 13.47 12.06
CA LYS A 181 3.99 12.94 13.14
C LYS A 181 4.31 11.48 13.44
N GLU A 182 4.78 10.75 12.44
CA GLU A 182 5.19 9.35 12.49
C GLU A 182 6.31 9.08 13.50
N LEU A 183 7.07 10.09 13.92
CA LEU A 183 8.10 9.94 14.95
C LEU A 183 7.53 10.02 16.37
N CYS A 184 6.42 10.73 16.57
CA CYS A 184 5.83 10.92 17.89
C CYS A 184 5.01 9.69 18.30
N GLN A 185 5.15 9.24 19.54
CA GLN A 185 4.34 8.16 20.13
C GLN A 185 2.84 8.41 20.04
N THR A 186 2.44 9.68 20.13
CA THR A 186 1.04 10.13 20.02
C THR A 186 0.60 10.35 18.58
N GLY A 187 1.56 10.38 17.66
CA GLY A 187 1.45 10.81 16.28
C GLY A 187 0.80 12.19 16.08
N ILE A 188 1.03 13.10 17.03
CA ILE A 188 0.60 14.50 16.94
C ILE A 188 1.80 15.41 17.10
N ILE A 189 1.95 16.36 16.18
CA ILE A 189 2.95 17.43 16.24
C ILE A 189 2.25 18.78 16.21
N LYS A 190 2.73 19.70 17.07
CA LYS A 190 2.41 21.12 17.00
C LYS A 190 3.69 21.93 17.21
N ASN A 191 4.02 22.78 16.23
CA ASN A 191 5.25 23.60 16.23
C ASN A 191 6.52 22.75 16.40
N LEU A 192 6.63 21.66 15.62
CA LEU A 192 7.73 20.69 15.70
C LEU A 192 7.88 19.97 17.05
N VAL A 193 6.90 20.05 17.94
CA VAL A 193 6.92 19.37 19.25
C VAL A 193 5.84 18.29 19.28
N CYS A 194 6.20 17.09 19.71
CA CYS A 194 5.27 16.01 19.97
C CYS A 194 4.29 16.42 21.07
N ARG A 195 2.98 16.34 20.81
CA ARG A 195 1.94 16.74 21.78
C ARG A 195 1.10 15.56 22.21
N ASN A 196 0.53 15.65 23.41
CA ASN A 196 -0.51 14.73 23.82
C ASN A 196 -1.84 15.04 23.11
N ILE A 197 -2.69 14.03 22.97
CA ILE A 197 -4.09 14.22 22.59
C ILE A 197 -4.79 14.88 23.79
N THR A 198 -5.01 16.19 23.74
CA THR A 198 -5.66 16.91 24.84
C THR A 198 -7.18 16.80 24.82
N SER A 199 -7.76 16.52 23.64
CA SER A 199 -9.20 16.39 23.45
C SER A 199 -9.48 15.72 22.11
N VAL A 200 -10.43 14.79 22.06
CA VAL A 200 -11.00 14.28 20.81
C VAL A 200 -12.41 14.84 20.71
N THR A 201 -12.77 15.48 19.59
CA THR A 201 -14.13 15.96 19.37
C THR A 201 -14.90 15.03 18.44
N TYR A 202 -16.13 14.68 18.83
CA TYR A 202 -17.09 13.94 18.01
C TYR A 202 -18.44 14.64 18.07
N ASP A 203 -18.99 14.99 16.91
CA ASP A 203 -20.26 15.72 16.80
C ASP A 203 -20.29 17.02 17.65
N GLY A 204 -19.20 17.79 17.58
CA GLY A 204 -19.04 19.04 18.34
C GLY A 204 -18.84 18.88 19.85
N LYS A 205 -18.84 17.66 20.39
CA LYS A 205 -18.61 17.39 21.82
C LYS A 205 -17.21 16.83 22.06
N ILE A 206 -16.55 17.31 23.11
CA ILE A 206 -15.26 16.77 23.56
C ILE A 206 -15.52 15.43 24.26
N ILE A 207 -14.82 14.38 23.83
CA ILE A 207 -14.77 13.07 24.46
C ILE A 207 -13.64 13.11 25.50
N GLU A 208 -13.97 12.82 26.76
CA GLU A 208 -13.00 12.73 27.86
C GLU A 208 -12.23 11.40 27.82
N GLU A 209 -11.00 11.41 28.34
CA GLU A 209 -10.18 10.21 28.50
C GLU A 209 -10.77 9.31 29.62
N PRO A 210 -10.76 7.96 29.50
CA PRO A 210 -10.25 7.16 28.39
C PRO A 210 -11.16 7.27 27.17
N PHE A 211 -10.60 7.53 25.97
CA PHE A 211 -11.33 7.60 24.70
C PHE A 211 -11.99 6.25 24.38
N LYS A 212 -13.08 5.95 25.07
CA LYS A 212 -13.86 4.71 24.97
C LYS A 212 -15.05 5.01 24.09
N CYS A 213 -15.14 4.32 22.96
CA CYS A 213 -16.37 4.28 22.20
C CYS A 213 -17.39 3.44 22.98
N ILE A 214 -18.32 4.09 23.70
CA ILE A 214 -19.44 3.41 24.34
C ILE A 214 -20.48 3.13 23.26
N ALA A 215 -20.60 1.88 22.85
CA ALA A 215 -21.64 1.44 21.93
C ALA A 215 -22.99 1.38 22.65
N ASN A 216 -23.68 2.51 22.76
CA ASN A 216 -25.08 2.51 23.18
C ASN A 216 -25.99 2.18 21.98
N SER A 217 -27.02 1.40 22.26
CA SER A 217 -27.92 0.57 21.44
C SER A 217 -28.68 1.18 20.25
N SER A 218 -28.13 2.16 19.53
CA SER A 218 -28.60 2.52 18.19
C SER A 218 -27.37 2.67 17.31
N THR A 219 -27.37 2.02 16.15
CA THR A 219 -26.24 1.95 15.22
C THR A 219 -25.61 3.32 14.95
N HIS A 220 -24.50 3.63 15.63
CA HIS A 220 -23.66 4.77 15.33
C HIS A 220 -22.38 4.26 14.68
N ILE A 221 -22.23 4.57 13.39
CA ILE A 221 -20.98 4.37 12.66
C ILE A 221 -20.03 5.47 13.15
N VAL A 222 -19.06 5.10 13.99
CA VAL A 222 -17.95 5.99 14.32
C VAL A 222 -17.01 5.98 13.13
N THR A 223 -17.17 6.96 12.24
CA THR A 223 -16.21 7.22 11.16
C THR A 223 -14.99 7.87 11.79
N LEU A 224 -13.99 7.05 12.14
CA LEU A 224 -12.68 7.59 12.47
C LEU A 224 -12.07 8.20 11.20
N PRO A 225 -11.49 9.41 11.26
CA PRO A 225 -10.70 9.94 10.16
C PRO A 225 -9.65 8.90 9.76
N LYS A 226 -9.42 8.76 8.45
CA LYS A 226 -8.48 7.76 7.91
C LYS A 226 -7.10 7.91 8.55
N GLU A 227 -6.74 9.11 9.02
CA GLU A 227 -5.49 9.38 9.74
C GLU A 227 -5.42 8.74 11.14
N VAL A 228 -6.54 8.57 11.86
CA VAL A 228 -6.57 7.98 13.22
C VAL A 228 -6.38 6.47 13.19
N ILE A 229 -6.79 5.81 12.11
CA ILE A 229 -6.60 4.36 11.93
C ILE A 229 -5.12 4.03 11.72
N PHE A 230 -4.36 4.92 11.06
CA PHE A 230 -2.92 4.76 10.86
C PHE A 230 -2.10 5.09 12.12
N LEU A 231 -2.60 5.99 12.98
CA LEU A 231 -1.92 6.43 14.21
C LEU A 231 -1.75 5.32 15.26
N LEU A 232 -2.49 4.23 15.14
CA LEU A 232 -2.55 3.21 16.18
C LEU A 232 -1.58 2.05 16.00
N GLY A 233 -0.62 2.09 15.06
CA GLY A 233 0.67 1.34 15.07
C GLY A 233 0.67 -0.19 15.37
N TYR A 234 -0.49 -0.80 15.51
CA TYR A 234 -0.72 -2.14 15.99
C TYR A 234 -1.68 -2.82 15.00
N HIS A 235 -1.58 -4.14 14.90
CA HIS A 235 -2.59 -4.96 14.23
C HIS A 235 -3.95 -4.76 14.92
N ALA A 236 -4.67 -3.71 14.54
CA ALA A 236 -6.07 -3.53 14.90
C ALA A 236 -6.84 -4.64 14.16
N LEU A 237 -7.15 -5.71 14.88
CA LEU A 237 -8.08 -6.72 14.38
C LEU A 237 -9.47 -6.09 14.39
N LEU A 238 -9.92 -5.66 13.21
CA LEU A 238 -11.30 -5.23 13.01
C LEU A 238 -12.18 -6.48 12.99
N LYS A 239 -12.71 -6.88 14.14
CA LYS A 239 -13.73 -7.92 14.19
C LYS A 239 -15.07 -7.31 13.79
N LYS A 240 -15.58 -7.69 12.62
CA LYS A 240 -16.92 -7.35 12.14
C LYS A 240 -17.91 -8.39 12.67
N GLU A 241 -18.84 -8.00 13.53
CA GLU A 241 -19.98 -8.86 13.88
C GLU A 241 -21.17 -8.51 12.98
N ARG A 242 -21.76 -9.55 12.36
CA ARG A 242 -22.94 -9.45 11.51
C ARG A 242 -24.14 -9.98 12.26
N ASP A 243 -25.28 -9.32 12.11
CA ASP A 243 -26.53 -9.82 12.66
C ASP A 243 -27.09 -10.96 11.79
N ASN A 244 -28.22 -11.53 12.22
CA ASN A 244 -28.91 -12.58 11.48
C ASN A 244 -29.43 -12.11 10.10
N SER A 245 -29.39 -10.80 9.81
CA SER A 245 -29.73 -10.21 8.50
C SER A 245 -28.51 -9.95 7.61
N GLY A 246 -27.30 -10.29 8.08
CA GLY A 246 -26.05 -10.09 7.35
C GLY A 246 -25.47 -8.67 7.43
N ARG A 247 -26.09 -7.76 8.19
CA ARG A 247 -25.63 -6.37 8.33
C ARG A 247 -24.55 -6.27 9.40
N VAL A 248 -23.46 -5.56 9.10
CA VAL A 248 -22.36 -5.33 10.04
C VAL A 248 -22.79 -4.25 11.03
N TYR A 249 -22.97 -4.61 12.30
CA TYR A 249 -23.45 -3.65 13.33
C TYR A 249 -22.38 -3.30 14.37
N LYS A 250 -21.24 -3.99 14.37
CA LYS A 250 -20.18 -3.78 15.35
C LYS A 250 -18.82 -3.97 14.72
N VAL A 251 -17.98 -2.94 14.87
CA VAL A 251 -16.55 -2.99 14.55
C VAL A 251 -15.82 -2.86 15.87
N ILE A 252 -15.32 -3.98 16.39
CA ILE A 252 -14.55 -3.99 17.63
C ILE A 252 -13.09 -3.78 17.26
N LEU A 253 -12.50 -2.67 17.70
CA LEU A 253 -11.04 -2.54 17.77
C LEU A 253 -10.56 -3.29 19.01
N ILE A 254 -9.95 -4.45 18.79
CA ILE A 254 -9.29 -5.21 19.86
C ILE A 254 -7.82 -4.83 19.86
N TYR A 255 -7.37 -4.20 20.94
CA TYR A 255 -5.96 -3.95 21.19
C TYR A 255 -5.37 -5.13 21.97
N LYS A 256 -4.22 -5.65 21.52
CA LYS A 256 -3.40 -6.55 22.33
C LYS A 256 -2.16 -5.78 22.76
N LEU A 257 -2.11 -5.39 24.02
CA LEU A 257 -0.90 -4.85 24.65
C LEU A 257 0.14 -5.98 24.69
N ARG A 258 1.35 -5.71 24.19
CA ARG A 258 2.55 -6.54 24.42
C ARG A 258 3.47 -5.79 25.35
#